data_AF-A0A9P3BQA9-F1
#
_entry.id   AF-A0A9P3BQA9-F1
#
_cell.length_a   1.000
_cell.length_b   1.000
_cell.length_c   1.000
_cell.angle_alpha   90.00
_cell.angle_beta   90.00
_cell.angle_gamma   90.00
#
_symmetry.space_group_name_H-M   'P 1'
#
loop_
_entity.id
_entity.type
_entity.pdbx_description
1 polymer ?
#
loop_
_entity_poly.entity_id
_entity_poly.type
_entity_poly.pdbx_seq_one_letter_code
_entity_poly.pdbx_strand_id
1 'polypeptide(L)'
;MSTAVVIAQIETCLHKAERLKPKVDRLHPTDEQWDTLLDLTSRLSESTQLLREKLRLRREVRSTQIQNDAEKYRSQAITSRHALCENGTFKATIFRRNLLTIFGDTKISMFDSARTRWRKEAARRRNEAIRGLNPDAIVTWSIAFEPSLWASGKIASDVFETMTEDLEAEPPCEWPPAIMDTLDKLQEEEGILRESREYKRFRETINLPYRDREAQPLSKKRKRNAGVGSSSERSSSDQRDNENQSGRQIQYMFSKAPVDKIPLLGPLLSNAIQASNQWKMERNLDEPITDCCNALLPEGEHEDISITLCVGRREGVQMIDLLKQRRTWSALPNHLSLRPQIPEEQCALRPL
;
A
#
# COMPACT_ATOMS: atom_id res chain seq x y z
N MET A 1 -5.56 -14.91 7.87
CA MET A 1 -6.21 -13.86 8.70
C MET A 1 -5.47 -12.53 8.51
N SER A 2 -6.15 -11.38 8.36
CA SER A 2 -5.45 -10.10 8.13
C SER A 2 -5.00 -9.43 9.44
N THR A 3 -3.93 -8.64 9.41
CA THR A 3 -3.44 -7.88 10.57
C THR A 3 -4.53 -7.00 11.19
N ALA A 4 -5.37 -6.38 10.35
CA ALA A 4 -6.48 -5.55 10.79
C ALA A 4 -7.53 -6.35 11.59
N VAL A 5 -7.79 -7.61 11.19
CA VAL A 5 -8.70 -8.49 11.93
C VAL A 5 -8.12 -8.84 13.30
N VAL A 6 -6.83 -9.17 13.37
CA VAL A 6 -6.16 -9.50 14.63
C VAL A 6 -6.14 -8.29 15.58
N ILE A 7 -5.84 -7.09 15.07
CA ILE A 7 -5.89 -5.84 15.86
C ILE A 7 -7.31 -5.62 16.42
N ALA A 8 -8.34 -5.69 15.58
CA ALA A 8 -9.72 -5.48 16.00
C ALA A 8 -10.19 -6.50 17.05
N GLN A 9 -9.72 -7.75 16.95
CA GLN A 9 -9.98 -8.80 17.95
C GLN A 9 -9.32 -8.48 19.28
N ILE A 10 -8.04 -8.06 19.28
CA ILE A 10 -7.32 -7.67 20.49
C ILE A 10 -8.00 -6.47 21.15
N GLU A 11 -8.37 -5.44 20.38
CA GLU A 11 -9.11 -4.27 20.88
C GLU A 11 -10.44 -4.67 21.53
N THR A 12 -11.18 -5.59 20.90
CA THR A 12 -12.45 -6.10 21.44
C THR A 12 -12.24 -6.83 22.77
N CYS A 13 -11.21 -7.66 22.87
CA CYS A 13 -10.86 -8.37 24.11
C CYS A 13 -10.47 -7.39 25.22
N LEU A 14 -9.65 -6.38 24.91
CA LEU A 14 -9.25 -5.34 25.85
C LEU A 14 -10.47 -4.58 26.38
N HIS A 15 -11.34 -4.11 25.49
CA HIS A 15 -12.56 -3.41 25.88
C HIS A 15 -13.46 -4.28 26.78
N LYS A 16 -13.59 -5.59 26.49
CA LYS A 16 -14.36 -6.51 27.35
C LYS A 16 -13.73 -6.63 28.74
N ALA A 17 -12.42 -6.75 28.84
CA ALA A 17 -11.70 -6.82 30.12
C ALA A 17 -11.87 -5.52 30.94
N GLU A 18 -11.73 -4.35 30.29
CA GLU A 18 -11.90 -3.04 30.94
C GLU A 18 -13.31 -2.85 31.52
N ARG A 19 -14.35 -3.34 30.82
CA ARG A 19 -15.74 -3.29 31.31
C ARG A 19 -16.02 -4.16 32.53
N LEU A 20 -15.17 -5.15 32.81
CA LEU A 20 -15.31 -6.00 33.99
C LEU A 20 -14.78 -5.30 35.25
N LYS A 21 -13.79 -4.41 35.13
CA LYS A 21 -13.17 -3.71 36.25
C LYS A 21 -14.16 -3.06 37.23
N PRO A 22 -15.11 -2.19 36.83
CA PRO A 22 -16.06 -1.56 37.76
C PRO A 22 -17.13 -2.53 38.30
N LYS A 23 -17.23 -3.74 37.74
CA LYS A 23 -18.17 -4.76 38.22
C LYS A 23 -17.59 -5.57 39.36
N VAL A 24 -16.25 -5.72 39.40
CA VAL A 24 -15.55 -6.47 40.46
C VAL A 24 -15.82 -5.86 41.83
N ASP A 25 -15.84 -4.53 41.94
CA ASP A 25 -16.10 -3.81 43.19
C ASP A 25 -17.52 -4.06 43.78
N ARG A 26 -18.42 -4.67 43.01
CA ARG A 26 -19.80 -4.96 43.41
C ARG A 26 -20.06 -6.45 43.63
N LEU A 27 -19.07 -7.30 43.43
CA LEU A 27 -19.21 -8.75 43.57
C LEU A 27 -19.23 -9.14 45.05
N HIS A 28 -20.03 -10.16 45.37
CA HIS A 28 -20.02 -10.84 46.66
C HIS A 28 -19.89 -12.36 46.41
N PRO A 29 -18.73 -12.83 45.90
CA PRO A 29 -18.55 -14.24 45.53
C PRO A 29 -18.42 -15.15 46.76
N THR A 30 -18.74 -16.43 46.57
CA THR A 30 -18.34 -17.50 47.50
C THR A 30 -16.84 -17.80 47.36
N ASP A 31 -16.25 -18.52 48.32
CA ASP A 31 -14.82 -18.90 48.28
C ASP A 31 -14.46 -19.68 46.99
N GLU A 32 -15.28 -20.66 46.59
CA GLU A 32 -15.09 -21.40 45.32
C GLU A 32 -15.17 -20.49 44.08
N GLN A 33 -16.02 -19.46 44.12
CA GLN A 33 -16.13 -18.48 43.03
C GLN A 33 -14.92 -17.55 43.00
N TRP A 34 -14.35 -17.20 44.15
CA TRP A 34 -13.08 -16.46 44.23
C TRP A 34 -11.94 -17.24 43.59
N ASP A 35 -11.79 -18.53 43.93
CA ASP A 35 -10.77 -19.39 43.34
C ASP A 35 -10.92 -19.47 41.82
N THR A 36 -12.16 -19.62 41.34
CA THR A 36 -12.45 -19.67 39.89
C THR A 36 -12.11 -18.34 39.19
N LEU A 37 -12.42 -17.20 39.81
CA LEU A 37 -12.10 -15.87 39.25
C LEU A 37 -10.58 -15.65 39.21
N LEU A 38 -9.85 -16.08 40.25
CA LEU A 38 -8.39 -15.99 40.30
C LEU A 38 -7.72 -16.90 39.26
N ASP A 39 -8.21 -18.13 39.05
CA ASP A 39 -7.72 -19.02 37.99
C ASP A 39 -7.92 -18.41 36.60
N LEU A 40 -9.15 -17.97 36.29
CA LEU A 40 -9.48 -17.42 34.98
C LEU A 40 -8.68 -16.14 34.67
N THR A 41 -8.48 -15.27 35.65
CA THR A 41 -7.67 -14.06 35.48
C THR A 41 -6.17 -14.38 35.31
N SER A 42 -5.66 -15.38 36.02
CA SER A 42 -4.28 -15.88 35.85
C SER A 42 -4.08 -16.43 34.43
N ARG A 43 -4.96 -17.30 33.96
CA ARG A 43 -4.91 -17.87 32.60
C ARG A 43 -5.03 -16.82 31.49
N LEU A 44 -5.85 -15.78 31.71
CA LEU A 44 -5.96 -14.64 30.79
C LEU A 44 -4.65 -13.84 30.73
N SER A 45 -4.02 -13.61 31.89
CA SER A 45 -2.72 -12.94 31.98
C SER A 45 -1.63 -13.72 31.25
N GLU A 46 -1.53 -15.03 31.52
CA GLU A 46 -0.58 -15.94 30.85
C GLU A 46 -0.78 -15.95 29.34
N SER A 47 -2.03 -16.07 28.87
CA SER A 47 -2.35 -16.05 27.44
C SER A 47 -1.94 -14.73 26.78
N THR A 48 -2.13 -13.61 27.49
CA THR A 48 -1.74 -12.27 27.01
C THR A 48 -0.22 -12.14 26.95
N GLN A 49 0.50 -12.68 27.93
CA GLN A 49 1.97 -12.71 27.95
C GLN A 49 2.53 -13.55 26.81
N LEU A 50 1.98 -14.74 26.57
CA LEU A 50 2.37 -15.61 25.45
C LEU A 50 2.12 -14.92 24.10
N LEU A 51 0.97 -14.25 23.93
CA LEU A 51 0.68 -13.49 22.72
C LEU A 51 1.70 -12.35 22.51
N ARG A 52 2.03 -11.62 23.59
CA ARG A 52 3.02 -10.55 23.55
C ARG A 52 4.40 -11.07 23.14
N GLU A 53 4.87 -12.16 23.73
CA GLU A 53 6.16 -12.77 23.36
C GLU A 53 6.15 -13.26 21.91
N LYS A 54 5.06 -13.89 21.45
CA LYS A 54 4.94 -14.34 20.06
C LYS A 54 4.99 -13.17 19.07
N LEU A 55 4.32 -12.06 19.39
CA LEU A 55 4.38 -10.83 18.59
C LEU A 55 5.77 -10.19 18.60
N ARG A 56 6.45 -10.19 19.76
CA ARG A 56 7.82 -9.70 19.90
C ARG A 56 8.79 -10.49 19.03
N LEU A 57 8.79 -11.81 19.16
CA LEU A 57 9.65 -12.71 18.37
C LEU A 57 9.38 -12.55 16.87
N ARG A 58 8.11 -12.50 16.46
CA ARG A 58 7.76 -12.27 15.05
C ARG A 58 8.24 -10.92 14.53
N ARG A 59 8.18 -9.87 15.36
CA ARG A 59 8.71 -8.55 15.02
C ARG A 59 10.23 -8.55 14.89
N GLU A 60 10.94 -9.22 15.80
CA GLU A 60 12.40 -9.36 15.76
C GLU A 60 12.83 -10.12 14.50
N VAL A 61 12.23 -11.29 14.23
CA VAL A 61 12.49 -12.06 13.00
C VAL A 61 12.22 -11.22 11.74
N ARG A 62 11.12 -10.48 11.70
CA ARG A 62 10.81 -9.59 10.57
C ARG A 62 11.85 -8.47 10.44
N SER A 63 12.29 -7.87 11.54
CA SER A 63 13.32 -6.83 11.55
C SER A 63 14.64 -7.37 11.00
N THR A 64 15.07 -8.55 11.42
CA THR A 64 16.26 -9.21 10.90
C THR A 64 16.13 -9.53 9.41
N GLN A 65 14.96 -10.01 8.97
CA GLN A 65 14.72 -10.26 7.55
C GLN A 65 14.80 -8.97 6.71
N ILE A 66 14.23 -7.86 7.21
CA ILE A 66 14.32 -6.56 6.52
C ILE A 66 15.78 -6.14 6.39
N GLN A 67 16.57 -6.27 7.46
CA GLN A 67 18.00 -5.94 7.44
C GLN A 67 18.77 -6.81 6.44
N ASN A 68 18.53 -8.12 6.44
CA ASN A 68 19.18 -9.05 5.51
C ASN A 68 18.80 -8.75 4.04
N ASP A 69 17.52 -8.47 3.78
CA ASP A 69 17.05 -8.12 2.45
C ASP A 69 17.65 -6.78 2.00
N ALA A 70 17.67 -5.77 2.87
CA ALA A 70 18.26 -4.46 2.58
C ALA A 70 19.77 -4.56 2.31
N GLU A 71 20.51 -5.32 3.14
CA GLU A 71 21.95 -5.53 2.99
C GLU A 71 22.29 -6.21 1.66
N LYS A 72 21.49 -7.19 1.24
CA LYS A 72 21.62 -7.82 -0.08
C LYS A 72 21.53 -6.80 -1.21
N TYR A 73 20.56 -5.89 -1.15
CA TYR A 73 20.40 -4.86 -2.18
C TYR A 73 21.47 -3.77 -2.08
N ARG A 74 21.91 -3.41 -0.87
CA ARG A 74 23.04 -2.49 -0.65
C ARG A 74 24.31 -3.03 -1.29
N SER A 75 24.64 -4.29 -1.01
CA SER A 75 25.77 -5.00 -1.62
C SER A 75 25.68 -4.97 -3.16
N GLN A 76 24.51 -5.26 -3.74
CA GLN A 76 24.28 -5.17 -5.18
C GLN A 76 24.53 -3.76 -5.74
N ALA A 77 24.06 -2.72 -5.05
CA ALA A 77 24.26 -1.34 -5.43
C ALA A 77 25.74 -0.93 -5.39
N ILE A 78 26.45 -1.30 -4.32
CA ILE A 78 27.89 -1.04 -4.18
C ILE A 78 28.67 -1.75 -5.28
N THR A 79 28.39 -3.03 -5.55
CA THR A 79 29.03 -3.77 -6.65
C THR A 79 28.77 -3.11 -8.01
N SER A 80 27.53 -2.66 -8.27
CA SER A 80 27.18 -2.00 -9.53
C SER A 80 27.90 -0.65 -9.68
N ARG A 81 27.99 0.12 -8.59
CA ARG A 81 28.73 1.38 -8.54
C ARG A 81 30.22 1.14 -8.80
N HIS A 82 30.82 0.16 -8.16
CA HIS A 82 32.23 -0.19 -8.33
C HIS A 82 32.54 -0.63 -9.77
N ALA A 83 31.70 -1.51 -10.34
CA ALA A 83 31.84 -1.97 -11.71
C ALA A 83 31.75 -0.84 -12.75
N LEU A 84 30.94 0.19 -12.47
CA LEU A 84 30.86 1.38 -13.29
C LEU A 84 32.11 2.26 -13.13
N CYS A 85 32.53 2.54 -11.89
CA CYS A 85 33.64 3.46 -11.64
C CYS A 85 34.98 2.93 -12.12
N GLU A 86 35.24 1.63 -11.92
CA GLU A 86 36.52 1.02 -12.31
C GLU A 86 36.54 0.59 -13.77
N ASN A 87 35.47 -0.05 -14.25
CA ASN A 87 35.47 -0.71 -15.55
C ASN A 87 34.63 0.04 -16.59
N GLY A 88 33.94 1.13 -16.21
CA GLY A 88 32.99 1.83 -17.08
C GLY A 88 31.74 1.02 -17.40
N THR A 89 31.52 -0.11 -16.72
CA THR A 89 30.46 -1.07 -17.10
C THR A 89 29.17 -0.82 -16.34
N PHE A 90 28.08 -0.59 -17.09
CA PHE A 90 26.73 -0.57 -16.55
C PHE A 90 25.72 -0.90 -17.65
N LYS A 91 24.53 -1.33 -17.25
CA LYS A 91 23.44 -1.64 -18.19
C LYS A 91 22.69 -0.35 -18.53
N ALA A 92 23.11 0.35 -19.60
CA ALA A 92 22.50 1.60 -20.04
C ALA A 92 20.97 1.51 -20.25
N THR A 93 20.47 0.34 -20.67
CA THR A 93 19.03 0.08 -20.80
C THR A 93 18.28 0.11 -19.47
N ILE A 94 18.87 -0.43 -18.40
CA ILE A 94 18.31 -0.38 -17.05
C ILE A 94 18.36 1.06 -16.53
N PHE A 95 19.51 1.73 -16.71
CA PHE A 95 19.71 3.12 -16.33
C PHE A 95 18.66 4.05 -16.95
N ARG A 96 18.47 3.98 -18.28
CA ARG A 96 17.43 4.70 -19.02
C ARG A 96 16.04 4.42 -18.46
N ARG A 97 15.66 3.15 -18.31
CA ARG A 97 14.32 2.78 -17.81
C ARG A 97 14.06 3.30 -16.40
N ASN A 98 15.07 3.29 -15.54
CA ASN A 98 14.95 3.85 -14.19
C ASN A 98 14.75 5.34 -14.21
N LEU A 99 15.56 6.10 -14.96
CA LEU A 99 15.42 7.56 -15.02
C LEU A 99 14.05 7.97 -15.58
N LEU A 100 13.57 7.27 -16.63
CA LEU A 100 12.21 7.44 -17.14
C LEU A 100 11.14 7.11 -16.09
N THR A 101 11.36 6.10 -15.25
CA THR A 101 10.41 5.74 -14.20
C THR A 101 10.43 6.76 -13.07
N ILE A 102 11.61 7.22 -12.63
CA ILE A 102 11.81 8.13 -11.49
C ILE A 102 11.29 9.53 -11.82
N PHE A 103 11.70 10.07 -12.97
CA PHE A 103 11.41 11.46 -13.39
C PHE A 103 10.23 11.57 -14.34
N GLY A 104 9.68 10.44 -14.80
CA GLY A 104 8.44 10.40 -15.56
C GLY A 104 7.21 10.35 -14.64
N ASP A 105 6.12 10.94 -15.14
CA ASP A 105 4.85 10.91 -14.43
C ASP A 105 4.20 9.53 -14.51
N THR A 106 3.94 8.93 -13.35
CA THR A 106 3.08 7.75 -13.28
C THR A 106 1.63 8.20 -13.48
N LYS A 107 1.14 8.13 -14.72
CA LYS A 107 -0.25 8.48 -15.06
C LYS A 107 -1.23 7.47 -14.48
N ILE A 108 -1.97 7.90 -13.47
CA ILE A 108 -3.11 7.16 -12.93
C ILE A 108 -4.31 7.47 -13.82
N SER A 109 -4.84 6.44 -14.47
CA SER A 109 -6.02 6.53 -15.33
C SER A 109 -7.28 6.28 -14.50
N MET A 110 -8.36 6.99 -14.82
CA MET A 110 -9.68 6.68 -14.29
C MET A 110 -10.15 5.26 -14.65
N PHE A 111 -9.64 4.72 -15.75
CA PHE A 111 -9.93 3.36 -16.24
C PHE A 111 -9.05 2.29 -15.57
N ASP A 112 -8.06 2.67 -14.75
CA ASP A 112 -7.27 1.69 -14.01
C ASP A 112 -8.14 0.97 -12.98
N SER A 113 -7.98 -0.36 -12.89
CA SER A 113 -8.55 -1.15 -11.80
C SER A 113 -8.04 -0.66 -10.44
N ALA A 114 -8.77 -0.96 -9.35
CA ALA A 114 -8.34 -0.59 -8.00
C ALA A 114 -6.92 -1.13 -7.67
N ARG A 115 -6.61 -2.36 -8.10
CA ARG A 115 -5.29 -2.98 -7.93
C ARG A 115 -4.22 -2.25 -8.74
N THR A 116 -4.50 -1.90 -9.99
CA THR A 116 -3.58 -1.15 -10.87
C THR A 116 -3.32 0.23 -10.32
N ARG A 117 -4.38 0.94 -9.89
CA ARG A 117 -4.28 2.25 -9.25
C ARG A 117 -3.43 2.20 -7.99
N TRP A 118 -3.64 1.20 -7.12
CA TRP A 118 -2.83 1.03 -5.92
C TRP A 118 -1.35 0.81 -6.23
N ARG A 119 -1.03 -0.01 -7.24
CA ARG A 119 0.37 -0.22 -7.69
C ARG A 119 0.98 1.05 -8.25
N LYS A 120 0.27 1.78 -9.11
CA LYS A 120 0.73 3.06 -9.66
C LYS A 120 0.94 4.11 -8.57
N GLU A 121 0.07 4.15 -7.58
CA GLU A 121 0.19 5.06 -6.44
C GLU A 121 1.36 4.68 -5.53
N ALA A 122 1.63 3.39 -5.34
CA ALA A 122 2.83 2.92 -4.65
C ALA A 122 4.11 3.27 -5.42
N ALA A 123 4.13 3.06 -6.75
CA ALA A 123 5.23 3.45 -7.62
C ALA A 123 5.49 4.96 -7.55
N ARG A 124 4.43 5.78 -7.64
CA ARG A 124 4.50 7.25 -7.53
C ARG A 124 5.18 7.69 -6.23
N ARG A 125 4.77 7.13 -5.09
CA ARG A 125 5.38 7.42 -3.79
C ARG A 125 6.85 7.01 -3.72
N ARG A 126 7.23 5.89 -4.33
CA ARG A 126 8.63 5.45 -4.41
C ARG A 126 9.46 6.36 -5.31
N ASN A 127 8.91 6.80 -6.44
CA ASN A 127 9.57 7.75 -7.33
C ASN A 127 9.83 9.08 -6.61
N GLU A 128 8.83 9.60 -5.89
CA GLU A 128 8.98 10.82 -5.07
C GLU A 128 10.06 10.67 -4.00
N ALA A 129 10.12 9.51 -3.32
CA ALA A 129 11.17 9.23 -2.35
C ALA A 129 12.57 9.20 -2.99
N ILE A 130 12.72 8.51 -4.13
CA ILE A 130 14.01 8.44 -4.85
C ILE A 130 14.44 9.81 -5.36
N ARG A 131 13.51 10.64 -5.88
CA ARG A 131 13.82 12.01 -6.31
C ARG A 131 14.27 12.92 -5.17
N GLY A 132 13.94 12.58 -3.94
CA GLY A 132 14.39 13.30 -2.74
C GLY A 132 15.80 12.91 -2.28
N LEU A 133 16.42 11.90 -2.89
CA LEU A 133 17.78 11.47 -2.55
C LEU A 133 18.83 12.41 -3.14
N ASN A 134 20.06 12.31 -2.64
CA ASN A 134 21.19 12.96 -3.26
C ASN A 134 21.45 12.40 -4.68
N PRO A 135 22.05 13.18 -5.58
CA PRO A 135 22.23 12.75 -6.97
C PRO A 135 23.03 11.45 -7.13
N ASP A 136 24.02 11.22 -6.26
CA ASP A 136 24.86 10.02 -6.31
C ASP A 136 24.06 8.77 -5.94
N ALA A 137 23.15 8.87 -4.97
CA ALA A 137 22.22 7.83 -4.60
C ALA A 137 21.22 7.55 -5.74
N ILE A 138 20.73 8.58 -6.45
CA ILE A 138 19.85 8.40 -7.62
C ILE A 138 20.56 7.65 -8.75
N VAL A 139 21.83 7.99 -9.06
CA VAL A 139 22.60 7.24 -10.08
C VAL A 139 22.86 5.82 -9.64
N THR A 140 23.31 5.62 -8.40
CA THR A 140 23.54 4.29 -7.82
C THR A 140 22.29 3.43 -7.89
N TRP A 141 21.13 3.99 -7.52
CA TRP A 141 19.83 3.32 -7.65
C TRP A 141 19.54 2.92 -9.10
N SER A 142 19.75 3.87 -10.01
CA SER A 142 19.39 3.73 -11.43
C SER A 142 20.25 2.71 -12.18
N ILE A 143 21.49 2.46 -11.75
CA ILE A 143 22.33 1.42 -12.35
C ILE A 143 22.12 0.05 -11.69
N ALA A 144 21.73 0.01 -10.41
CA ALA A 144 21.71 -1.21 -9.63
C ALA A 144 20.40 -2.01 -9.74
N PHE A 145 19.24 -1.33 -9.79
CA PHE A 145 17.95 -1.99 -9.59
C PHE A 145 17.02 -1.82 -10.77
N GLU A 146 16.43 -2.89 -11.28
CA GLU A 146 15.41 -2.75 -12.31
C GLU A 146 14.12 -2.09 -11.78
N PRO A 147 13.40 -1.28 -12.58
CA PRO A 147 12.09 -0.76 -12.21
C PRO A 147 11.09 -1.86 -11.83
N SER A 148 11.21 -3.03 -12.47
CA SER A 148 10.36 -4.19 -12.21
C SER A 148 10.50 -4.72 -10.77
N LEU A 149 11.61 -4.46 -10.09
CA LEU A 149 11.89 -4.84 -8.72
C LEU A 149 11.27 -3.85 -7.73
N TRP A 150 11.52 -2.55 -7.93
CA TRP A 150 11.18 -1.54 -6.93
C TRP A 150 9.90 -0.76 -7.24
N ALA A 151 9.59 -0.45 -8.49
CA ALA A 151 8.40 0.33 -8.83
C ALA A 151 7.11 -0.52 -8.76
N SER A 152 7.20 -1.81 -9.08
CA SER A 152 6.04 -2.72 -9.13
C SER A 152 5.53 -3.21 -7.77
N GLY A 153 6.27 -2.91 -6.69
CA GLY A 153 5.93 -3.38 -5.34
C GLY A 153 6.48 -4.75 -4.96
N LYS A 154 7.44 -5.34 -5.72
CA LYS A 154 8.03 -6.64 -5.36
C LYS A 154 8.88 -6.57 -4.10
N ILE A 155 9.60 -5.47 -3.88
CA ILE A 155 10.23 -5.19 -2.60
C ILE A 155 9.19 -4.64 -1.62
N ALA A 156 9.26 -5.12 -0.38
CA ALA A 156 8.42 -4.60 0.70
C ALA A 156 8.77 -3.14 1.01
N SER A 157 7.81 -2.36 1.49
CA SER A 157 8.01 -0.92 1.70
C SER A 157 9.03 -0.60 2.79
N ASP A 158 9.07 -1.41 3.85
CA ASP A 158 10.07 -1.32 4.91
C ASP A 158 11.50 -1.56 4.38
N VAL A 159 11.68 -2.57 3.54
CA VAL A 159 12.97 -2.84 2.86
C VAL A 159 13.35 -1.68 1.95
N PHE A 160 12.40 -1.15 1.17
CA PHE A 160 12.63 0.01 0.30
C PHE A 160 13.08 1.25 1.09
N GLU A 161 12.41 1.54 2.21
CA GLU A 161 12.77 2.68 3.09
C GLU A 161 14.19 2.51 3.64
N THR A 162 14.56 1.33 4.14
CA THR A 162 15.92 1.05 4.60
C THR A 162 16.94 1.21 3.46
N MET A 163 16.65 0.69 2.25
CA MET A 163 17.54 0.87 1.10
C MET A 163 17.75 2.34 0.74
N THR A 164 16.71 3.18 0.80
CA THR A 164 16.84 4.62 0.52
C THR A 164 17.72 5.32 1.56
N GLU A 165 17.62 4.94 2.84
CA GLU A 165 18.47 5.48 3.90
C GLU A 165 19.94 5.04 3.74
N ASP A 166 20.16 3.77 3.39
CA ASP A 166 21.51 3.22 3.19
C ASP A 166 22.22 3.89 2.02
N LEU A 167 21.54 4.06 0.89
CA LEU A 167 22.13 4.70 -0.29
C LEU A 167 22.35 6.21 -0.10
N GLU A 168 21.50 6.88 0.66
CA GLU A 168 21.70 8.28 1.01
C GLU A 168 22.93 8.47 1.91
N ALA A 169 23.24 7.47 2.73
CA ALA A 169 24.39 7.47 3.63
C ALA A 169 25.71 7.03 2.96
N GLU A 170 25.67 6.55 1.72
CA GLU A 170 26.87 6.16 0.99
C GLU A 170 27.75 7.38 0.71
N PRO A 171 29.08 7.21 0.73
CA PRO A 171 29.98 8.29 0.43
C PRO A 171 29.81 8.74 -1.04
N PRO A 172 30.11 10.01 -1.31
CA PRO A 172 30.03 10.58 -2.64
C PRO A 172 30.98 9.88 -3.61
N CYS A 173 30.61 9.92 -4.89
CA CYS A 173 31.36 9.26 -5.94
C CYS A 173 31.56 10.21 -7.13
N GLU A 174 32.76 10.16 -7.72
CA GLU A 174 33.02 10.82 -9.00
C GLU A 174 32.57 9.89 -10.12
N TRP A 175 31.49 10.27 -10.80
CA TRP A 175 30.93 9.45 -11.87
C TRP A 175 31.78 9.54 -13.14
N PRO A 176 32.01 8.41 -13.84
CA PRO A 176 32.66 8.42 -15.14
C PRO A 176 31.91 9.31 -16.15
N PRO A 177 32.60 9.93 -17.13
CA PRO A 177 31.97 10.78 -18.16
C PRO A 177 30.82 10.10 -18.89
N ALA A 178 30.88 8.77 -19.05
CA ALA A 178 29.83 7.96 -19.66
C ALA A 178 28.44 8.15 -19.02
N ILE A 179 28.37 8.46 -17.71
CA ILE A 179 27.09 8.77 -17.04
C ILE A 179 26.55 10.10 -17.54
N MET A 180 27.38 11.14 -17.57
CA MET A 180 26.97 12.46 -18.03
C MET A 180 26.56 12.42 -19.50
N ASP A 181 27.34 11.75 -20.36
CA ASP A 181 27.01 11.56 -21.77
C ASP A 181 25.65 10.86 -21.96
N THR A 182 25.35 9.89 -21.09
CA THR A 182 24.07 9.18 -21.13
C THR A 182 22.94 10.08 -20.64
N LEU A 183 23.14 10.87 -19.59
CA LEU A 183 22.14 11.81 -19.09
C LEU A 183 21.80 12.89 -20.13
N ASP A 184 22.80 13.35 -20.88
CA ASP A 184 22.65 14.35 -21.94
C ASP A 184 21.84 13.79 -23.11
N LYS A 185 22.22 12.61 -23.61
CA LYS A 185 21.48 11.90 -24.66
C LYS A 185 20.03 11.64 -24.26
N LEU A 186 19.80 11.23 -23.01
CA LEU A 186 18.44 11.01 -22.51
C LEU A 186 17.61 12.30 -22.46
N GLN A 187 18.22 13.45 -22.13
CA GLN A 187 17.51 14.72 -22.15
C GLN A 187 17.08 15.13 -23.57
N GLU A 188 17.90 14.81 -24.57
CA GLU A 188 17.65 15.14 -25.97
C GLU A 188 16.60 14.21 -26.61
N GLU A 189 16.76 12.90 -26.41
CA GLU A 189 15.94 11.86 -27.04
C GLU A 189 14.58 11.68 -26.36
N GLU A 190 14.49 11.84 -25.04
CA GLU A 190 13.27 11.52 -24.29
C GLU A 190 12.46 12.77 -23.98
N GLY A 191 11.35 12.96 -24.70
CA GLY A 191 10.48 14.13 -24.54
C GLY A 191 10.03 14.36 -23.08
N ILE A 192 9.75 13.28 -22.34
CA ILE A 192 9.34 13.34 -20.93
C ILE A 192 10.46 13.91 -20.04
N LEU A 193 11.72 13.51 -20.27
CA LEU A 193 12.85 14.00 -19.48
C LEU A 193 13.25 15.41 -19.89
N ARG A 194 13.15 15.74 -21.17
CA ARG A 194 13.40 17.08 -21.71
C ARG A 194 12.51 18.15 -21.08
N GLU A 195 11.29 17.80 -20.72
CA GLU A 195 10.30 18.69 -20.09
C GLU A 195 10.37 18.66 -18.55
N SER A 196 10.98 17.61 -17.97
CA SER A 196 11.07 17.44 -16.52
C SER A 196 12.05 18.43 -15.88
N ARG A 197 11.52 19.34 -15.05
CA ARG A 197 12.33 20.30 -14.27
C ARG A 197 13.19 19.60 -13.21
N GLU A 198 12.67 18.54 -12.61
CA GLU A 198 13.37 17.76 -11.60
C GLU A 198 14.57 17.03 -12.21
N TYR A 199 14.41 16.48 -13.42
CA TYR A 199 15.51 15.85 -14.15
C TYR A 199 16.64 16.85 -14.48
N LYS A 200 16.29 18.05 -14.97
CA LYS A 200 17.27 19.12 -15.25
C LYS A 200 18.05 19.51 -14.00
N ARG A 201 17.34 19.73 -12.89
CA ARG A 201 17.97 20.05 -11.60
C ARG A 201 18.91 18.94 -11.13
N PHE A 202 18.47 17.69 -11.22
CA PHE A 202 19.29 16.52 -10.89
C PHE A 202 20.58 16.49 -11.71
N ARG A 203 20.47 16.66 -13.04
CA ARG A 203 21.62 16.69 -13.97
C ARG A 203 22.57 17.85 -13.68
N GLU A 204 22.05 19.04 -13.37
CA GLU A 204 22.89 20.18 -13.00
C GLU A 204 23.64 19.92 -11.70
N THR A 205 22.97 19.34 -10.70
CA THR A 205 23.56 19.09 -9.38
C THR A 205 24.64 18.01 -9.44
N ILE A 206 24.43 16.94 -10.22
CA ILE A 206 25.43 15.88 -10.38
C ILE A 206 26.64 16.30 -11.21
N ASN A 207 26.55 17.41 -11.96
CA ASN A 207 27.70 17.96 -12.67
C ASN A 207 28.57 18.88 -11.80
N LEU A 208 28.08 19.30 -10.62
CA LEU A 208 28.85 20.14 -9.73
C LEU A 208 29.97 19.34 -9.04
N PRO A 209 31.11 19.96 -8.72
CA PRO A 209 32.11 19.37 -7.82
C PRO A 209 31.47 19.04 -6.48
N TYR A 210 31.87 17.94 -5.86
CA TYR A 210 31.26 17.48 -4.61
C TYR A 210 31.19 18.56 -3.51
N ARG A 211 32.25 19.38 -3.38
CA ARG A 211 32.34 20.48 -2.41
C ARG A 211 31.23 21.52 -2.56
N ASP A 212 30.68 21.68 -3.75
CA ASP A 212 29.62 22.64 -4.06
C ASP A 212 28.21 22.03 -3.95
N ARG A 213 28.10 20.69 -3.86
CA ARG A 213 26.81 19.98 -3.72
C ARG A 213 26.25 20.06 -2.30
N GLU A 214 27.10 19.98 -1.27
CA GLU A 214 26.66 20.06 0.15
C GLU A 214 26.12 21.45 0.54
N ALA A 215 26.46 22.50 -0.21
CA ALA A 215 25.99 23.86 0.04
C ALA A 215 24.52 24.10 -0.37
N GLN A 216 23.89 23.15 -1.07
CA GLN A 216 22.47 23.25 -1.43
C GLN A 216 21.59 22.40 -0.49
N PRO A 217 20.73 23.01 0.34
CA PRO A 217 19.80 22.26 1.16
C PRO A 217 18.68 21.70 0.27
N LEU A 218 18.82 20.44 -0.15
CA LEU A 218 17.68 19.65 -0.60
C LEU A 218 16.80 19.34 0.62
N SER A 219 15.52 19.68 0.48
CA SER A 219 14.56 19.89 1.56
C SER A 219 14.36 18.70 2.54
N LYS A 220 14.43 19.03 3.83
CA LYS A 220 13.73 18.42 4.99
C LYS A 220 13.93 16.92 5.26
N LYS A 221 15.01 16.59 5.97
CA LYS A 221 15.04 15.46 6.91
C LYS A 221 13.86 15.58 7.88
N ARG A 222 12.90 14.64 7.80
CA ARG A 222 11.81 14.47 8.77
C ARG A 222 12.44 14.15 10.13
N LYS A 223 12.55 15.17 10.98
CA LYS A 223 12.84 15.03 12.41
C LYS A 223 11.66 14.28 13.03
N ARG A 224 11.88 13.03 13.46
CA ARG A 224 10.94 12.28 14.30
C ARG A 224 10.82 13.05 15.62
N ASN A 225 9.71 13.75 15.84
CA ASN A 225 9.42 14.40 17.11
C ASN A 225 8.97 13.35 18.13
N ALA A 226 9.83 13.09 19.11
CA ALA A 226 9.39 12.85 20.48
C ALA A 226 8.91 14.20 21.06
N GLY A 227 7.85 14.16 21.88
CA GLY A 227 7.11 15.34 22.31
C GLY A 227 7.88 16.31 23.20
N VAL A 228 7.36 17.54 23.27
CA VAL A 228 7.05 18.34 24.47
C VAL A 228 6.48 19.66 23.96
N GLY A 229 5.37 20.09 24.55
CA GLY A 229 4.59 21.23 24.10
C GLY A 229 5.26 22.58 24.32
N SER A 230 4.87 23.54 23.49
CA SER A 230 4.67 24.92 23.92
C SER A 230 3.77 25.63 22.91
N SER A 231 2.70 26.18 23.46
CA SER A 231 1.70 27.05 22.85
C SER A 231 2.29 28.38 22.40
N SER A 232 1.92 28.85 21.21
CA SER A 232 1.76 30.28 20.94
C SER A 232 0.87 30.51 19.72
N GLU A 233 -0.21 31.25 19.95
CA GLU A 233 -1.18 31.75 18.98
C GLU A 233 -0.61 32.97 18.22
N ARG A 234 -0.94 33.11 16.93
CA ARG A 234 -1.66 34.29 16.37
C ARG A 234 -1.79 34.23 14.83
N SER A 235 -3.04 34.01 14.41
CA SER A 235 -3.84 34.68 13.37
C SER A 235 -3.20 35.42 12.18
N SER A 236 -3.62 35.06 10.96
CA SER A 236 -4.31 35.88 9.93
C SER A 236 -4.24 35.12 8.58
N SER A 237 -5.32 34.55 8.05
CA SER A 237 -6.49 35.11 7.33
C SER A 237 -6.45 34.71 5.85
N ASP A 238 -7.48 33.96 5.45
CA ASP A 238 -8.11 33.85 4.12
C ASP A 238 -7.29 33.51 2.87
N GLN A 239 -7.58 32.35 2.27
CA GLN A 239 -8.31 32.28 0.98
C GLN A 239 -8.46 30.83 0.44
N ARG A 240 -9.72 30.51 0.08
CA ARG A 240 -10.19 29.49 -0.89
C ARG A 240 -10.23 28.02 -0.46
N ASP A 241 -11.28 27.71 0.30
CA ASP A 241 -11.93 26.40 0.25
C ASP A 241 -12.81 26.33 -1.01
N ASN A 242 -12.31 25.72 -2.08
CA ASN A 242 -13.17 24.99 -3.02
C ASN A 242 -12.36 23.96 -3.81
N GLU A 243 -12.97 22.78 -4.01
CA GLU A 243 -12.53 21.67 -4.88
C GLU A 243 -11.39 20.77 -4.38
N ASN A 244 -11.73 19.79 -3.53
CA ASN A 244 -11.09 18.46 -3.59
C ASN A 244 -11.92 17.35 -2.91
N GLN A 245 -13.18 17.19 -3.33
CA GLN A 245 -13.97 15.98 -3.05
C GLN A 245 -13.94 14.98 -4.22
N SER A 246 -12.77 14.77 -4.83
CA SER A 246 -12.58 13.72 -5.84
C SER A 246 -12.29 12.37 -5.16
N GLY A 247 -13.35 11.61 -4.92
CA GLY A 247 -13.31 10.16 -5.07
C GLY A 247 -12.79 9.30 -3.91
N ARG A 248 -13.26 9.53 -2.67
CA ARG A 248 -13.28 8.44 -1.66
C ARG A 248 -14.28 7.37 -2.10
N GLN A 249 -13.83 6.41 -2.89
CA GLN A 249 -14.65 5.26 -3.28
C GLN A 249 -14.88 4.37 -2.06
N ILE A 250 -16.03 4.56 -1.41
CA ILE A 250 -16.48 3.73 -0.29
C ILE A 250 -16.53 2.27 -0.78
N GLN A 251 -15.75 1.39 -0.15
CA GLN A 251 -15.78 -0.05 -0.41
C GLN A 251 -16.84 -0.66 0.50
N TYR A 252 -18.03 -0.90 -0.06
CA TYR A 252 -19.15 -1.51 0.64
C TYR A 252 -18.89 -3.02 0.77
N MET A 253 -19.01 -3.56 1.98
CA MET A 253 -18.99 -5.00 2.21
C MET A 253 -20.41 -5.50 2.44
N PHE A 254 -20.80 -6.56 1.73
CA PHE A 254 -22.10 -7.22 1.85
C PHE A 254 -21.89 -8.62 2.42
N SER A 255 -22.67 -9.00 3.42
CA SER A 255 -22.64 -10.36 3.99
C SER A 255 -23.99 -10.72 4.62
N LYS A 256 -24.08 -11.89 5.27
CA LYS A 256 -25.31 -12.43 5.90
C LYS A 256 -26.40 -12.81 4.88
N ALA A 257 -26.04 -13.55 3.83
CA ALA A 257 -27.02 -14.14 2.91
C ALA A 257 -27.86 -15.21 3.64
N PRO A 258 -29.18 -15.28 3.41
CA PRO A 258 -30.01 -16.38 3.88
C PRO A 258 -29.58 -17.71 3.24
N VAL A 259 -29.59 -18.79 4.04
CA VAL A 259 -29.15 -20.13 3.60
C VAL A 259 -29.97 -20.67 2.43
N ASP A 260 -31.27 -20.37 2.40
CA ASP A 260 -32.20 -20.78 1.33
C ASP A 260 -31.92 -20.11 -0.03
N LYS A 261 -31.08 -19.06 -0.05
CA LYS A 261 -30.69 -18.35 -1.28
C LYS A 261 -29.37 -18.83 -1.87
N ILE A 262 -28.56 -19.58 -1.12
CA ILE A 262 -27.27 -20.11 -1.59
C ILE A 262 -27.41 -21.01 -2.84
N PRO A 263 -28.41 -21.91 -2.94
CA PRO A 263 -28.56 -22.75 -4.14
C PRO A 263 -28.80 -21.97 -5.44
N LEU A 264 -29.24 -20.72 -5.36
CA LEU A 264 -29.54 -19.89 -6.54
C LEU A 264 -28.27 -19.37 -7.24
N LEU A 265 -27.09 -19.52 -6.63
CA LEU A 265 -25.82 -18.98 -7.13
C LEU A 265 -25.34 -19.59 -8.44
N GLY A 266 -25.64 -20.86 -8.71
CA GLY A 266 -24.96 -21.67 -9.74
C GLY A 266 -24.83 -20.99 -11.11
N PRO A 267 -25.89 -20.89 -11.93
CA PRO A 267 -25.80 -20.29 -13.27
C PRO A 267 -25.47 -18.79 -13.25
N LEU A 268 -25.82 -18.08 -12.18
CA LEU A 268 -25.59 -16.64 -12.06
C LEU A 268 -24.11 -16.30 -11.95
N LEU A 269 -23.33 -17.14 -11.27
CA LEU A 269 -21.88 -16.95 -11.12
C LEU A 269 -21.17 -16.96 -12.46
N SER A 270 -21.50 -17.93 -13.33
CA SER A 270 -20.87 -18.03 -14.65
C SER A 270 -21.17 -16.80 -15.50
N ASN A 271 -22.43 -16.39 -15.58
CA ASN A 271 -22.85 -15.19 -16.31
C ASN A 271 -22.19 -13.92 -15.77
N ALA A 272 -22.11 -13.80 -14.44
CA ALA A 272 -21.51 -12.65 -13.78
C ALA A 272 -20.00 -12.56 -14.03
N ILE A 273 -19.29 -13.70 -14.02
CA ILE A 273 -17.87 -13.78 -14.37
C ILE A 273 -17.66 -13.41 -15.85
N GLN A 274 -18.44 -14.00 -16.76
CA GLN A 274 -18.33 -13.72 -18.20
C GLN A 274 -18.63 -12.26 -18.55
N ALA A 275 -19.50 -11.60 -17.77
CA ALA A 275 -19.80 -10.18 -17.92
C ALA A 275 -18.66 -9.26 -17.45
N SER A 276 -17.68 -9.77 -16.71
CA SER A 276 -16.52 -9.01 -16.21
C SER A 276 -15.69 -8.42 -17.34
N ASN A 277 -15.19 -7.20 -17.15
CA ASN A 277 -14.26 -6.58 -18.09
C ASN A 277 -12.93 -7.34 -18.17
N GLN A 278 -12.51 -7.96 -17.06
CA GLN A 278 -11.30 -8.80 -17.02
C GLN A 278 -11.49 -10.03 -17.91
N TRP A 279 -12.61 -10.73 -17.77
CA TRP A 279 -12.95 -11.89 -18.61
C TRP A 279 -12.98 -11.53 -20.09
N LYS A 280 -13.68 -10.45 -20.44
CA LYS A 280 -13.79 -9.98 -21.83
C LYS A 280 -12.42 -9.63 -22.42
N MET A 281 -11.56 -8.98 -21.65
CA MET A 281 -10.19 -8.67 -22.06
C MET A 281 -9.38 -9.95 -22.33
N GLU A 282 -9.43 -10.92 -21.42
CA GLU A 282 -8.70 -12.20 -21.57
C GLU A 282 -9.18 -12.98 -22.78
N ARG A 283 -10.50 -13.03 -23.04
CA ARG A 283 -11.04 -13.68 -24.25
C ARG A 283 -10.66 -12.96 -25.54
N ASN A 284 -10.57 -11.62 -25.52
CA ASN A 284 -10.13 -10.85 -26.69
C ASN A 284 -8.64 -11.06 -27.02
N LEU A 285 -7.86 -11.56 -26.06
CA LEU A 285 -6.44 -11.90 -26.22
C LEU A 285 -6.22 -13.40 -26.44
N ASP A 286 -7.30 -14.19 -26.64
CA ASP A 286 -7.28 -15.65 -26.77
C ASP A 286 -6.55 -16.38 -25.62
N GLU A 287 -6.58 -15.80 -24.41
CA GLU A 287 -5.97 -16.41 -23.24
C GLU A 287 -6.77 -17.66 -22.82
N PRO A 288 -6.14 -18.82 -22.60
CA PRO A 288 -6.84 -20.04 -22.18
C PRO A 288 -7.27 -19.99 -20.70
N ILE A 289 -6.66 -19.11 -19.91
CA ILE A 289 -6.83 -18.98 -18.46
C ILE A 289 -7.54 -17.66 -18.08
N THR A 290 -8.01 -17.56 -16.84
CA THR A 290 -8.67 -16.35 -16.32
C THR A 290 -8.22 -16.01 -14.91
N ASP A 291 -7.97 -14.72 -14.67
CA ASP A 291 -7.72 -14.16 -13.33
C ASP A 291 -9.03 -13.75 -12.63
N CYS A 292 -10.20 -14.03 -13.23
CA CYS A 292 -11.49 -13.70 -12.63
C CYS A 292 -11.85 -14.57 -11.40
N CYS A 293 -11.13 -15.66 -11.15
CA CYS A 293 -11.35 -16.56 -10.03
C CYS A 293 -10.02 -16.79 -9.30
N ASN A 294 -9.93 -16.33 -8.05
CA ASN A 294 -8.75 -16.54 -7.21
C ASN A 294 -9.14 -17.30 -5.96
N ALA A 295 -8.40 -18.35 -5.62
CA ALA A 295 -8.56 -19.10 -4.38
C ALA A 295 -7.37 -18.84 -3.44
N LEU A 296 -7.67 -18.59 -2.18
CA LEU A 296 -6.69 -18.56 -1.10
C LEU A 296 -6.86 -19.85 -0.29
N LEU A 297 -5.89 -20.74 -0.42
CA LEU A 297 -5.84 -22.01 0.28
C LEU A 297 -5.00 -21.83 1.57
N PRO A 298 -5.59 -21.98 2.76
CA PRO A 298 -4.82 -21.97 4.00
C PRO A 298 -3.95 -23.24 4.14
N GLU A 299 -2.90 -23.16 4.96
CA GLU A 299 -1.99 -24.30 5.23
C GLU A 299 -2.62 -25.35 6.16
N GLY A 300 -3.57 -24.95 7.02
CA GLY A 300 -4.24 -25.86 7.95
C GLY A 300 -5.33 -26.69 7.26
N GLU A 301 -5.33 -28.01 7.48
CA GLU A 301 -6.28 -28.97 6.87
C GLU A 301 -7.76 -28.74 7.25
N HIS A 302 -8.02 -27.92 8.27
CA HIS A 302 -9.37 -27.64 8.77
C HIS A 302 -9.79 -26.17 8.60
N GLU A 303 -9.02 -25.38 7.86
CA GLU A 303 -9.33 -23.98 7.62
C GLU A 303 -10.16 -23.79 6.34
N ASP A 304 -11.07 -22.81 6.35
CA ASP A 304 -11.93 -22.50 5.22
C ASP A 304 -11.14 -21.90 4.04
N ILE A 305 -11.47 -22.33 2.82
CA ILE A 305 -10.93 -21.76 1.59
C ILE A 305 -11.70 -20.48 1.25
N SER A 306 -10.97 -19.41 0.92
CA SER A 306 -11.59 -18.17 0.43
C SER A 306 -11.47 -18.08 -1.08
N ILE A 307 -12.61 -17.98 -1.78
CA ILE A 307 -12.65 -17.75 -3.22
C ILE A 307 -13.12 -16.32 -3.48
N THR A 308 -12.34 -15.57 -4.25
CA THR A 308 -12.66 -14.21 -4.70
C THR A 308 -12.95 -14.21 -6.19
N LEU A 309 -14.12 -13.69 -6.57
CA LEU A 309 -14.58 -13.62 -7.95
C LEU A 309 -14.66 -12.17 -8.44
N CYS A 310 -14.09 -11.92 -9.62
CA CYS A 310 -14.26 -10.67 -10.35
C CYS A 310 -15.45 -10.80 -11.32
N VAL A 311 -16.52 -10.06 -11.06
CA VAL A 311 -17.76 -10.13 -11.84
C VAL A 311 -18.10 -8.78 -12.49
N GLY A 312 -18.92 -8.82 -13.54
CA GLY A 312 -19.56 -7.63 -14.11
C GLY A 312 -20.34 -6.86 -13.06
N ARG A 313 -20.27 -5.53 -13.09
CA ARG A 313 -20.88 -4.67 -12.05
C ARG A 313 -22.39 -4.88 -11.92
N ARG A 314 -23.09 -4.97 -13.04
CA ARG A 314 -24.56 -5.10 -13.06
C ARG A 314 -24.99 -6.46 -12.50
N GLU A 315 -24.34 -7.51 -12.96
CA GLU A 315 -24.60 -8.89 -12.57
C GLU A 315 -24.22 -9.10 -11.10
N GLY A 316 -23.12 -8.51 -10.64
CA GLY A 316 -22.72 -8.55 -9.23
C GLY A 316 -23.72 -7.84 -8.30
N VAL A 317 -24.29 -6.70 -8.71
CA VAL A 317 -25.37 -6.04 -7.94
C VAL A 317 -26.63 -6.91 -7.90
N GLN A 318 -27.04 -7.49 -9.04
CA GLN A 318 -28.18 -8.41 -9.08
C GLN A 318 -27.98 -9.61 -8.16
N MET A 319 -26.77 -10.15 -8.07
CA MET A 319 -26.44 -11.23 -7.14
C MET A 319 -26.55 -10.78 -5.67
N ILE A 320 -26.06 -9.59 -5.33
CA ILE A 320 -26.18 -9.04 -3.97
C ILE A 320 -27.66 -8.91 -3.58
N ASP A 321 -28.50 -8.40 -4.49
CA ASP A 321 -29.93 -8.23 -4.29
C ASP A 321 -30.65 -9.58 -4.14
N LEU A 322 -30.34 -10.54 -5.02
CA LEU A 322 -30.92 -11.87 -4.98
C LEU A 322 -30.59 -12.61 -3.69
N LEU A 323 -29.33 -12.52 -3.25
CA LEU A 323 -28.85 -13.09 -2.00
C LEU A 323 -29.33 -12.31 -0.78
N LYS A 324 -30.04 -11.20 -0.97
CA LYS A 324 -30.52 -10.31 0.09
C LYS A 324 -29.42 -9.96 1.08
N GLN A 325 -28.19 -9.80 0.60
CA GLN A 325 -27.06 -9.55 1.47
C GLN A 325 -27.19 -8.17 2.10
N ARG A 326 -26.81 -8.09 3.38
CA ARG A 326 -26.84 -6.83 4.11
C ARG A 326 -25.49 -6.18 4.03
N ARG A 327 -25.48 -4.87 3.85
CA ARG A 327 -24.27 -4.08 4.05
C ARG A 327 -23.81 -4.25 5.50
N THR A 328 -22.58 -4.71 5.69
CA THR A 328 -22.02 -4.99 7.02
C THR A 328 -20.84 -4.10 7.38
N TRP A 329 -20.30 -3.33 6.44
CA TRP A 329 -19.25 -2.35 6.73
C TRP A 329 -19.32 -1.08 5.89
N SER A 330 -18.94 0.02 6.53
CA SER A 330 -18.56 1.29 5.93
C SER A 330 -17.47 1.88 6.83
N ALA A 331 -16.36 2.36 6.27
CA ALA A 331 -15.41 3.16 7.04
C ALA A 331 -16.15 4.32 7.75
N LEU A 332 -15.78 4.60 9.00
CA LEU A 332 -16.48 5.41 9.99
C LEU A 332 -17.03 6.78 9.51
N PRO A 333 -18.07 7.31 10.19
CA PRO A 333 -18.83 8.49 9.82
C PRO A 333 -18.20 9.76 10.42
N ASN A 334 -17.58 10.57 9.58
CA ASN A 334 -17.49 12.00 9.80
C ASN A 334 -17.93 12.69 8.51
N HIS A 335 -19.22 12.60 8.21
CA HIS A 335 -19.92 13.59 7.41
C HIS A 335 -21.40 13.45 7.74
N LEU A 336 -21.97 14.57 8.19
CA LEU A 336 -23.37 14.75 8.48
C LEU A 336 -24.23 14.16 7.36
N SER A 337 -25.25 13.41 7.79
CA SER A 337 -26.26 12.81 6.95
C SER A 337 -26.96 13.86 6.08
N LEU A 338 -26.62 13.90 4.79
CA LEU A 338 -27.58 14.30 3.77
C LEU A 338 -28.23 13.04 3.23
N ARG A 339 -29.52 12.86 3.56
CA ARG A 339 -30.39 11.87 2.92
C ARG A 339 -30.35 12.09 1.40
N PRO A 340 -30.07 11.06 0.58
CA PRO A 340 -30.48 11.10 -0.81
C PRO A 340 -32.00 10.90 -0.84
N GLN A 341 -32.75 11.94 -1.20
CA GLN A 341 -34.09 11.74 -1.75
C GLN A 341 -33.89 11.07 -3.12
N ILE A 342 -34.32 9.82 -3.22
CA ILE A 342 -34.50 9.16 -4.51
C ILE A 342 -35.84 9.69 -5.05
N PRO A 343 -35.90 10.28 -6.26
CA PRO A 343 -37.17 10.54 -6.91
C PRO A 343 -37.80 9.20 -7.28
N GLU A 344 -39.00 8.93 -6.76
CA GLU A 344 -39.88 7.88 -7.25
C GLU A 344 -40.35 8.25 -8.67
N GLU A 345 -39.65 7.78 -9.69
CA GLU A 345 -40.24 7.70 -11.02
C GLU A 345 -41.15 6.46 -11.09
N GLN A 346 -42.44 6.76 -11.12
CA GLN A 346 -43.54 5.85 -11.32
C GLN A 346 -43.39 5.14 -12.68
N CYS A 347 -43.00 3.87 -12.65
CA CYS A 347 -43.19 2.98 -13.79
C CYS A 347 -44.65 2.49 -13.76
N ALA A 348 -45.57 3.35 -14.21
CA ALA A 348 -46.96 2.97 -14.42
C ALA A 348 -47.05 2.13 -15.70
N LEU A 349 -47.09 0.82 -15.53
CA LEU A 349 -47.68 -0.11 -16.48
C LEU A 349 -49.11 0.36 -16.80
N ARG A 350 -49.41 0.65 -18.06
CA ARG A 350 -50.78 0.62 -18.58
C ARG A 350 -50.96 -0.61 -19.46
N PRO A 351 -52.06 -1.37 -19.28
CA PRO A 351 -52.39 -2.50 -20.11
C PRO A 351 -53.16 -2.04 -21.35
N LEU A 352 -52.68 -2.42 -22.54
CA LEU A 352 -53.36 -3.24 -23.55
C LEU A 352 -52.48 -3.30 -24.80
#